data_AF-A0A1Y2D2F0-F1
#
_entry.id   AF-A0A1Y2D2F0-F1
#
_cell.length_a   1.000
_cell.length_b   1.000
_cell.length_c   1.000
_cell.angle_alpha   90.00
_cell.angle_beta   90.00
_cell.angle_gamma   90.00
#
_symmetry.space_group_name_H-M   'P 1'
#
loop_
_entity.id
_entity.type
_entity.pdbx_description
1 polymer ?
#
loop_
_entity_poly.entity_id
_entity_poly.type
_entity_poly.pdbx_seq_one_letter_code
_entity_poly.pdbx_strand_id
1 'polypeptide(L)'
;VKHCVDLCAAPCSWSQVLSRKLIIEGQEDPPKIVAVDLQAMAPLKGIIQIQGDIAKQSIAEQIISHFNSQYADLLFVKVHQRVINIATYIATYIYFLFYCIKYSCFKTWRFFCLKVFRGKDITLLYVQLKVFFKHVTYCKPRSSRNSSIESFIVCKDYQPPNHYY
;
A
#
# COMPACT_ATOMS: atom_id res chain seq x y z
N VAL A 1 9.18 -6.57 9.25
CA VAL A 1 7.80 -6.28 8.80
C VAL A 1 6.96 -7.42 9.35
N LYS A 2 6.19 -7.16 10.41
CA LYS A 2 5.25 -8.10 11.02
C LYS A 2 3.86 -8.02 10.37
N HIS A 3 3.45 -6.82 9.95
CA HIS A 3 2.14 -6.62 9.35
C HIS A 3 2.27 -5.91 7.99
N CYS A 4 1.65 -6.50 6.97
CA CYS A 4 1.68 -5.98 5.61
C CYS A 4 0.27 -5.88 5.04
N VAL A 5 0.00 -4.78 4.34
CA VAL A 5 -1.24 -4.58 3.59
C VAL A 5 -0.91 -4.41 2.11
N ASP A 6 -1.62 -5.13 1.24
CA ASP A 6 -1.51 -5.06 -0.21
C ASP A 6 -2.87 -4.62 -0.79
N LEU A 7 -2.96 -3.37 -1.26
CA LEU A 7 -4.19 -2.80 -1.79
C LEU A 7 -4.21 -2.83 -3.32
N CYS A 8 -5.40 -3.07 -3.85
CA CYS A 8 -5.60 -3.33 -5.28
C CYS A 8 -4.73 -4.51 -5.74
N ALA A 9 -4.76 -5.56 -4.92
CA ALA A 9 -3.83 -6.67 -4.99
C ALA A 9 -4.02 -7.52 -6.25
N ALA A 10 -5.21 -7.59 -6.86
CA ALA A 10 -5.49 -8.50 -7.96
C ALA A 10 -4.49 -8.31 -9.13
N PRO A 11 -3.95 -9.41 -9.70
CA PRO A 11 -4.20 -10.84 -9.43
C PRO A 11 -3.28 -11.46 -8.35
N CYS A 12 -2.93 -10.72 -7.30
CA CYS A 12 -2.09 -11.09 -6.15
C CYS A 12 -0.59 -11.32 -6.41
N SER A 13 -0.06 -10.81 -7.52
CA SER A 13 1.38 -10.94 -7.84
C SER A 13 2.30 -10.41 -6.73
N TRP A 14 1.94 -9.30 -6.07
CA TRP A 14 2.70 -8.74 -4.96
C TRP A 14 2.49 -9.52 -3.68
N SER A 15 1.25 -9.92 -3.38
CA SER A 15 0.94 -10.76 -2.24
C SER A 15 1.73 -12.09 -2.26
N GLN A 16 1.89 -12.71 -3.44
CA GLN A 16 2.76 -13.89 -3.62
C GLN A 16 4.25 -13.61 -3.36
N VAL A 17 4.75 -12.44 -3.76
CA VAL A 17 6.13 -12.03 -3.47
C VAL A 17 6.30 -11.78 -1.97
N LEU A 18 5.33 -11.10 -1.34
CA LEU A 18 5.33 -10.81 0.08
C LEU A 18 5.30 -12.09 0.92
N SER A 19 4.41 -13.02 0.63
CA SER A 19 4.33 -14.33 1.30
C SER A 19 5.67 -15.07 1.22
N ARG A 20 6.27 -15.20 0.01
CA ARG A 20 7.56 -15.87 -0.17
C ARG A 20 8.75 -15.17 0.50
N LYS A 21 8.67 -13.87 0.73
CA LYS A 21 9.79 -13.07 1.29
C LYS A 21 9.68 -12.87 2.79
N LEU A 22 8.46 -12.85 3.32
CA LEU A 22 8.20 -12.51 4.72
C LEU A 22 7.86 -13.74 5.56
N ILE A 23 7.17 -14.74 4.99
CA ILE A 23 6.80 -15.95 5.72
C ILE A 23 7.93 -16.96 5.60
N ILE A 24 8.52 -17.30 6.75
CA ILE A 24 9.59 -18.31 6.87
C ILE A 24 8.99 -19.55 7.54
N GLU A 25 9.25 -20.74 7.00
CA GLU A 25 8.77 -21.98 7.59
C GLU A 25 9.39 -22.22 8.97
N GLY A 26 8.56 -22.63 9.94
CA GLY A 26 8.99 -22.88 11.32
C GLY A 26 9.03 -21.64 12.22
N GLN A 27 8.63 -20.45 11.73
CA GLN A 27 8.53 -19.25 12.54
C GLN A 27 7.30 -19.30 13.46
N GLU A 28 7.50 -19.13 14.77
CA GLU A 28 6.43 -19.18 15.79
C GLU A 28 5.40 -18.03 15.65
N ASP A 29 5.84 -16.87 15.15
CA ASP A 29 5.00 -15.68 14.94
C ASP A 29 5.21 -15.15 13.50
N PRO A 30 4.55 -15.77 12.50
CA PRO A 30 4.71 -15.39 11.10
C PRO A 30 4.01 -14.04 10.84
N PRO A 31 4.53 -13.24 9.90
CA PRO A 31 3.94 -11.95 9.58
C PRO A 31 2.54 -12.12 8.97
N LYS A 32 1.62 -11.23 9.35
CA LYS A 32 0.27 -11.17 8.79
C LYS A 32 0.26 -10.31 7.52
N ILE A 33 -0.27 -10.86 6.45
CA ILE A 33 -0.41 -10.18 5.16
C ILE A 33 -1.90 -10.11 4.83
N VAL A 34 -2.42 -8.90 4.62
CA VAL A 34 -3.81 -8.66 4.22
C VAL A 34 -3.81 -8.07 2.81
N ALA A 35 -4.43 -8.77 1.86
CA ALA A 35 -4.59 -8.34 0.48
C ALA A 35 -6.05 -7.96 0.21
N VAL A 36 -6.26 -6.82 -0.45
CA VAL A 36 -7.59 -6.24 -0.69
C VAL A 36 -7.75 -5.85 -2.15
N ASP A 37 -8.84 -6.26 -2.79
CA ASP A 37 -9.20 -5.83 -4.13
C ASP A 37 -10.72 -5.88 -4.34
N LEU A 38 -11.22 -5.13 -5.32
CA LEU A 38 -12.61 -5.24 -5.79
C LEU A 38 -12.85 -6.57 -6.50
N GLN A 39 -11.84 -7.05 -7.23
CA GLN A 39 -11.89 -8.32 -7.96
C GLN A 39 -11.62 -9.50 -7.03
N ALA A 40 -12.27 -10.62 -7.33
CA ALA A 40 -12.00 -11.88 -6.65
C ALA A 40 -10.53 -12.30 -6.88
N MET A 41 -9.91 -12.82 -5.83
CA MET A 41 -8.51 -13.24 -5.82
C MET A 41 -8.44 -14.74 -5.61
N ALA A 42 -7.55 -15.42 -6.34
CA ALA A 42 -7.31 -16.84 -6.12
C ALA A 42 -6.72 -17.05 -4.71
N PRO A 43 -7.14 -18.09 -3.96
CA PRO A 43 -6.71 -18.31 -2.59
C PRO A 43 -5.19 -18.46 -2.49
N LEU A 44 -4.57 -17.72 -1.56
CA LEU A 44 -3.13 -17.80 -1.30
C LEU A 44 -2.84 -18.19 0.15
N LYS A 45 -1.99 -19.21 0.34
CA LYS A 45 -1.61 -19.69 1.67
C LYS A 45 -0.85 -18.61 2.45
N GLY A 46 -1.26 -18.40 3.71
CA GLY A 46 -0.65 -17.42 4.60
C GLY A 46 -1.02 -15.96 4.28
N ILE A 47 -2.01 -15.74 3.42
CA ILE A 47 -2.49 -14.40 3.06
C ILE A 47 -3.98 -14.32 3.36
N ILE A 48 -4.37 -13.28 4.08
CA ILE A 48 -5.76 -12.93 4.32
C ILE A 48 -6.23 -12.13 3.11
N GLN A 49 -7.26 -12.59 2.42
CA GLN A 49 -7.78 -11.95 1.22
C GLN A 49 -9.18 -11.41 1.46
N ILE A 50 -9.35 -10.11 1.24
CA ILE A 50 -10.61 -9.40 1.39
C ILE A 50 -11.04 -8.92 0.01
N GLN A 51 -12.24 -9.29 -0.40
CA GLN A 51 -12.85 -8.74 -1.60
C GLN A 51 -13.73 -7.55 -1.20
N GLY A 52 -13.39 -6.34 -1.65
CA GLY A 52 -14.13 -5.15 -1.27
C GLY A 52 -13.58 -3.85 -1.84
N ASP A 53 -14.41 -2.83 -1.75
CA ASP A 53 -14.03 -1.47 -2.12
C ASP A 53 -13.27 -0.82 -0.98
N ILE A 54 -12.01 -0.47 -1.22
CA ILE A 54 -11.17 0.23 -0.25
C ILE A 54 -11.78 1.58 0.16
N ALA A 55 -12.61 2.22 -0.66
CA ALA A 55 -13.27 3.47 -0.28
C ALA A 55 -14.30 3.29 0.86
N LYS A 56 -14.73 2.05 1.16
CA LYS A 56 -15.70 1.76 2.21
C LYS A 56 -15.03 1.63 3.58
N GLN A 57 -15.58 2.33 4.57
CA GLN A 57 -15.16 2.23 5.98
C GLN A 57 -15.16 0.79 6.50
N SER A 58 -16.16 -0.01 6.12
CA SER A 58 -16.24 -1.42 6.55
C SER A 58 -15.04 -2.26 6.14
N ILE A 59 -14.41 -1.96 5.00
CA ILE A 59 -13.21 -2.66 4.55
C ILE A 59 -12.00 -2.23 5.37
N ALA A 60 -11.89 -0.93 5.69
CA ALA A 60 -10.84 -0.45 6.58
C ALA A 60 -10.93 -1.10 7.97
N GLU A 61 -12.14 -1.20 8.53
CA GLU A 61 -12.38 -1.86 9.83
C GLU A 61 -12.02 -3.35 9.80
N GLN A 62 -12.35 -4.06 8.72
CA GLN A 62 -11.94 -5.47 8.53
C GLN A 62 -10.41 -5.62 8.48
N ILE A 63 -9.71 -4.74 7.78
CA ILE A 63 -8.24 -4.79 7.73
C ILE A 63 -7.66 -4.59 9.14
N ILE A 64 -8.17 -3.61 9.89
CA ILE A 64 -7.69 -3.29 11.24
C ILE A 64 -7.96 -4.45 12.21
N SER A 65 -9.12 -5.10 12.11
CA SER A 65 -9.48 -6.21 13.00
C SER A 65 -8.53 -7.40 12.85
N HIS A 66 -8.04 -7.69 11.64
CA HIS A 66 -7.07 -8.77 11.40
C HIS A 66 -5.70 -8.54 12.06
N PHE A 67 -5.34 -7.28 12.32
CA PHE A 67 -4.10 -6.93 13.01
C PHE A 67 -4.25 -6.83 14.53
N ASN A 68 -5.40 -7.20 15.11
CA ASN A 68 -5.66 -7.06 16.56
C ASN A 68 -5.37 -5.65 17.07
N SER A 69 -5.75 -4.62 16.29
CA SER A 69 -5.44 -3.21 16.58
C SER A 69 -3.94 -2.87 16.65
N GLN A 70 -3.07 -3.74 16.11
CA GLN A 70 -1.64 -3.46 15.94
C GLN A 70 -1.35 -2.78 14.59
N TYR A 71 -0.22 -2.11 14.51
CA TYR A 71 0.16 -1.27 13.38
C TYR A 71 0.63 -2.07 12.17
N ALA A 72 0.25 -1.63 10.98
CA ALA A 72 0.85 -2.12 9.74
C ALA A 72 2.25 -1.49 9.51
N ASP A 73 3.24 -2.33 9.19
CA ASP A 73 4.63 -1.90 8.97
C ASP A 73 4.90 -1.51 7.51
N LEU A 74 4.17 -2.14 6.59
CA LEU A 74 4.32 -2.01 5.15
C LEU A 74 2.95 -1.90 4.50
N LEU A 75 2.77 -0.86 3.70
CA LEU A 75 1.62 -0.73 2.80
C LEU A 75 2.11 -0.70 1.36
N PHE A 76 1.57 -1.62 0.58
CA PHE A 76 1.76 -1.68 -0.86
C PHE A 76 0.46 -1.29 -1.56
N VAL A 77 0.57 -0.41 -2.56
CA VAL A 77 -0.57 0.09 -3.33
C VAL A 77 -0.28 0.01 -4.81
N LYS A 78 -1.19 -0.61 -5.55
CA LYS A 78 -1.12 -0.69 -7.01
C LYS A 78 -2.19 0.20 -7.66
N VAL A 79 -1.76 1.28 -8.30
CA VAL A 79 -2.65 2.10 -9.12
C VAL A 79 -2.75 1.51 -10.54
N HIS A 80 -3.96 1.42 -11.09
CA HIS A 80 -4.19 0.94 -12.46
C HIS A 80 -4.14 2.09 -13.48
N GLN A 81 -3.65 1.83 -14.70
CA GLN A 81 -3.60 2.79 -15.83
C GLN A 81 -4.95 3.40 -16.27
N ARG A 82 -6.10 2.78 -15.98
CA ARG A 82 -7.42 3.25 -16.46
C ARG A 82 -7.94 4.48 -15.71
N VAL A 83 -7.10 5.05 -14.87
CA VAL A 83 -7.42 6.22 -14.05
C VAL A 83 -7.15 7.46 -14.88
N ILE A 84 -8.22 8.06 -15.36
CA ILE A 84 -8.21 9.23 -16.25
C ILE A 84 -7.72 10.49 -15.50
N ASN A 85 -7.87 10.54 -14.17
CA ASN A 85 -7.46 11.67 -13.34
C ASN A 85 -6.59 11.22 -12.16
N ILE A 86 -5.27 11.36 -12.34
CA ILE A 86 -4.25 10.99 -11.35
C ILE A 86 -4.42 11.81 -10.06
N ALA A 87 -4.84 13.08 -10.13
CA ALA A 87 -5.01 13.93 -8.94
C ALA A 87 -6.16 13.46 -8.04
N THR A 88 -7.31 13.08 -8.62
CA THR A 88 -8.44 12.53 -7.86
C THR A 88 -8.08 11.21 -7.21
N TYR A 89 -7.32 10.36 -7.89
CA TYR A 89 -6.92 9.05 -7.37
C TYR A 89 -5.84 9.16 -6.30
N ILE A 90 -4.84 10.02 -6.49
CA ILE A 90 -3.88 10.34 -5.43
C ILE A 90 -4.63 10.79 -4.18
N ALA A 91 -5.61 11.70 -4.33
CA ALA A 91 -6.46 12.10 -3.23
C ALA A 91 -7.22 10.91 -2.64
N THR A 92 -7.79 9.98 -3.42
CA THR A 92 -8.48 8.78 -2.89
C THR A 92 -7.56 7.82 -2.16
N TYR A 93 -6.35 7.51 -2.66
CA TYR A 93 -5.42 6.61 -1.96
C TYR A 93 -4.72 7.27 -0.81
N ILE A 94 -4.40 8.56 -0.90
CA ILE A 94 -3.93 9.36 0.22
C ILE A 94 -5.05 9.50 1.25
N TYR A 95 -6.31 9.66 0.85
CA TYR A 95 -7.46 9.69 1.76
C TYR A 95 -7.71 8.32 2.38
N PHE A 96 -7.58 7.22 1.64
CA PHE A 96 -7.62 5.87 2.19
C PHE A 96 -6.44 5.62 3.14
N LEU A 97 -5.23 6.06 2.76
CA LEU A 97 -4.07 6.11 3.65
C LEU A 97 -4.50 6.83 4.92
N PHE A 98 -5.08 8.04 4.80
CA PHE A 98 -5.51 8.89 5.89
C PHE A 98 -6.61 8.26 6.73
N TYR A 99 -7.48 7.47 6.13
CA TYR A 99 -8.54 6.77 6.83
C TYR A 99 -7.93 5.60 7.63
N CYS A 100 -7.11 4.77 6.99
CA CYS A 100 -6.29 3.80 7.70
C CYS A 100 -5.39 4.44 8.77
N ILE A 101 -4.93 5.68 8.54
CA ILE A 101 -4.20 6.53 9.49
C ILE A 101 -5.04 6.91 10.70
N LYS A 102 -6.20 7.51 10.44
CA LYS A 102 -7.10 8.09 11.41
C LYS A 102 -7.68 7.05 12.36
N TYR A 103 -7.93 5.84 11.87
CA TYR A 103 -8.55 4.75 12.64
C TYR A 103 -7.54 3.74 13.21
N SER A 104 -6.23 3.93 13.00
CA SER A 104 -5.18 3.02 13.47
C SER A 104 -4.02 3.75 14.18
N CYS A 105 -4.30 4.76 15.02
CA CYS A 105 -3.39 5.43 15.98
C CYS A 105 -1.87 5.27 15.75
N PHE A 106 -1.34 5.92 14.71
CA PHE A 106 0.03 5.75 14.18
C PHE A 106 1.15 6.16 15.14
N LYS A 107 2.17 5.30 15.32
CA LYS A 107 3.50 5.77 15.77
C LYS A 107 4.63 5.63 14.76
N THR A 108 4.63 4.66 13.84
CA THR A 108 5.74 4.53 12.87
C THR A 108 5.38 3.63 11.69
N TRP A 109 4.97 4.20 10.56
CA TRP A 109 5.02 3.45 9.30
C TRP A 109 6.44 3.50 8.77
N ARG A 110 7.00 2.32 8.51
CA ARG A 110 8.39 2.21 8.03
C ARG A 110 8.46 2.33 6.52
N PHE A 111 7.50 1.77 5.80
CA PHE A 111 7.55 1.73 4.34
C PHE A 111 6.16 1.87 3.69
N PHE A 112 6.07 2.74 2.69
CA PHE A 112 4.92 2.87 1.79
C PHE A 112 5.41 2.75 0.34
N CYS A 113 4.83 1.83 -0.42
CA CYS A 113 5.22 1.58 -1.81
C CYS A 113 4.03 1.75 -2.74
N LEU A 114 4.19 2.57 -3.77
CA LEU A 114 3.14 2.90 -4.73
C LEU A 114 3.62 2.61 -6.15
N LYS A 115 2.89 1.77 -6.90
CA LYS A 115 3.10 1.65 -8.36
C LYS A 115 2.43 2.82 -9.06
N VAL A 116 3.18 3.51 -9.90
CA VAL A 116 2.75 4.69 -10.67
C VAL A 116 3.16 4.58 -12.14
N PHE A 117 2.55 5.39 -13.00
CA PHE A 117 2.95 5.54 -14.40
C PHE A 117 3.56 6.93 -14.59
N ARG A 118 4.77 7.01 -15.17
CA ARG A 118 5.44 8.27 -15.51
C ARG A 118 4.56 9.07 -16.46
N GLY A 119 4.07 10.19 -15.96
CA GLY A 119 3.27 11.16 -16.69
C GLY A 119 3.48 12.56 -16.11
N LYS A 120 2.71 13.54 -16.61
CA LYS A 120 2.85 14.96 -16.26
C LYS A 120 2.67 15.25 -14.77
N ASP A 121 1.87 14.46 -14.06
CA ASP A 121 1.46 14.76 -12.67
C ASP A 121 2.34 14.12 -11.58
N ILE A 122 3.44 13.45 -11.96
CA ILE A 122 4.25 12.68 -11.01
C ILE A 122 5.03 13.57 -10.04
N THR A 123 5.41 14.76 -10.50
CA THR A 123 6.11 15.77 -9.68
C THR A 123 5.20 16.27 -8.56
N LEU A 124 3.92 16.50 -8.85
CA LEU A 124 2.94 16.91 -7.85
C LEU A 124 2.77 15.84 -6.77
N LEU A 125 2.62 14.58 -7.19
CA LEU A 125 2.54 13.44 -6.28
C LEU A 125 3.78 13.35 -5.36
N TYR A 126 4.97 13.53 -5.93
CA TYR A 126 6.22 13.53 -5.17
C TYR A 126 6.23 14.61 -4.08
N VAL A 127 5.84 15.84 -4.44
CA VAL A 127 5.78 16.97 -3.49
C VAL A 127 4.75 16.70 -2.40
N GLN A 128 3.58 16.19 -2.75
CA GLN A 128 2.54 15.83 -1.77
C GLN A 128 3.02 14.74 -0.80
N LEU A 129 3.65 13.68 -1.29
CA LEU A 129 4.18 12.61 -0.43
C LEU A 129 5.34 13.10 0.45
N LYS A 130 6.14 14.07 -0.02
CA LYS A 130 7.22 14.68 0.76
C LYS A 130 6.74 15.46 1.99
N VAL A 131 5.47 15.87 2.03
CA VAL A 131 4.85 16.47 3.22
C VAL A 131 4.67 15.43 4.34
N PHE A 132 4.46 14.16 3.98
CA PHE A 132 4.12 13.09 4.92
C PHE A 132 5.25 12.10 5.19
N PHE A 133 6.32 12.11 4.38
CA PHE A 133 7.41 11.15 4.48
C PHE A 133 8.75 11.84 4.35
N LYS A 134 9.68 11.53 5.26
CA LYS A 134 11.05 12.06 5.24
C LYS A 134 11.78 11.68 3.95
N HIS A 135 11.67 10.41 3.56
CA HIS A 135 12.34 9.88 2.38
C HIS A 135 11.31 9.43 1.34
N VAL A 136 11.33 10.04 0.16
CA VAL A 136 10.51 9.66 -0.99
C VAL A 136 11.47 9.41 -2.15
N THR A 137 11.46 8.20 -2.70
CA THR A 137 12.40 7.79 -3.75
C THR A 137 11.64 7.24 -4.95
N TYR A 138 12.13 7.59 -6.14
CA TYR A 138 11.63 7.05 -7.38
C TYR A 138 12.45 5.84 -7.82
N CYS A 139 11.80 4.72 -8.15
CA CYS A 139 12.47 3.52 -8.62
C CYS A 139 11.79 2.96 -9.85
N LYS A 140 12.54 2.82 -10.96
CA LYS A 140 12.16 1.96 -12.07
C LYS A 140 12.98 0.68 -11.95
N PRO A 141 12.37 -0.46 -11.56
CA PRO A 141 13.12 -1.70 -11.38
C PRO A 141 13.59 -2.22 -12.74
N ARG A 142 14.72 -2.93 -12.75
CA ARG A 142 15.29 -3.56 -13.96
C ARG A 142 14.32 -4.54 -14.64
N SER A 143 13.39 -5.12 -13.88
CA SER A 143 12.35 -6.01 -14.38
C SER A 143 11.22 -5.29 -15.13
N SER A 144 11.11 -3.96 -15.02
CA SER A 144 10.17 -3.17 -15.80
C SER A 144 10.68 -3.03 -17.23
N ARG A 145 9.83 -3.30 -18.23
CA ARG A 145 10.15 -3.09 -19.64
C ARG A 145 10.65 -1.66 -19.85
N ASN A 146 11.71 -1.48 -20.64
CA ASN A 146 12.32 -0.17 -20.84
C ASN A 146 11.35 0.81 -21.54
N SER A 147 10.50 0.29 -22.43
CA SER A 147 9.42 1.03 -23.09
C SER A 147 8.23 1.36 -22.19
N SER A 148 8.12 0.74 -21.01
CA SER A 148 7.02 1.03 -20.09
C SER A 148 7.28 2.32 -19.33
N ILE A 149 6.25 3.14 -19.19
CA ILE A 149 6.28 4.30 -18.29
C ILE A 149 6.08 3.91 -16.82
N GLU A 150 5.85 2.63 -16.52
CA GLU A 150 5.72 2.14 -15.14
C GLU A 150 6.93 2.41 -14.29
N SER A 151 6.68 2.78 -13.03
CA SER A 151 7.67 2.81 -11.99
C SER A 151 7.02 2.78 -10.61
N PHE A 152 7.83 2.95 -9.58
CA PHE A 152 7.42 2.85 -8.19
C PHE A 152 7.91 4.07 -7.42
N ILE A 153 7.09 4.55 -6.50
CA ILE A 153 7.47 5.50 -5.48
C ILE A 153 7.60 4.71 -4.17
N VAL A 154 8.76 4.83 -3.52
CA VAL A 154 9.03 4.21 -2.23
C VAL A 154 9.19 5.34 -1.21
N CYS A 155 8.27 5.40 -0.26
CA CYS A 155 8.31 6.33 0.85
C CYS A 155 8.73 5.61 2.13
N LYS A 156 9.53 6.28 2.96
CA LYS A 156 10.01 5.79 4.25
C LYS A 156 9.89 6.88 5.31
N ASP A 157 9.77 6.43 6.55
CA ASP A 157 9.69 7.26 7.74
C ASP A 157 8.53 8.28 7.64
N TYR A 158 7.31 7.77 7.86
CA TYR A 158 6.10 8.58 7.88
C TYR A 158 6.18 9.62 9.02
N GLN A 159 6.07 10.89 8.65
CA GLN A 159 6.15 12.07 9.50
C GLN A 159 5.09 13.10 9.05
N PRO A 160 3.84 12.97 9.52
CA PRO A 160 2.79 13.92 9.17
C PRO A 160 3.01 15.27 9.89
N PRO A 161 2.53 16.39 9.32
CA PRO A 161 2.53 17.68 10.00
C PRO A 161 1.72 17.64 11.32
N ASN A 162 2.17 18.38 12.34
CA ASN A 162 1.60 18.39 13.70
C ASN A 162 0.11 18.79 13.80
N HIS A 163 -0.49 19.32 12.73
CA HIS A 163 -1.87 19.82 12.70
C HIS A 163 -2.72 19.20 11.57
N TYR A 164 -2.35 18.02 11.08
CA TYR A 164 -3.08 17.38 9.98
C TYR A 164 -4.32 16.58 10.43
N TYR A 165 -4.57 16.46 11.74
CA TYR A 165 -5.63 15.64 12.33
C TYR A 165 -6.78 16.47 12.90
#